data_AF-A0A915L0H6-F1
#
_entry.id   AF-A0A915L0H6-F1
#
_cell.length_a   1.000
_cell.length_b   1.000
_cell.length_c   1.000
_cell.angle_alpha   90.00
_cell.angle_beta   90.00
_cell.angle_gamma   90.00
#
_symmetry.space_group_name_H-M   'P 1'
#
loop_
_entity.id
_entity.type
_entity.pdbx_description
1 polymer ?
#
loop_
_entity_poly.entity_id
_entity_poly.type
_entity_poly.pdbx_seq_one_letter_code
_entity_poly.pdbx_strand_id
1 'polypeptide(L)'
;MCHNREKELYVEEVDQNLETIYSNKLHEHLLEMRRELEDIIGANRRQIEENYNSKLENLHSSAECHYQTELDFKKQMQILKLKLENYDSTKLNAESKLIEFQREIENLTSKLSKSKQDYDFRLQNSQKMIEKLQNQLNEMLNNYETLMGSKIQICKEIEQFQKMLEGEEKRLCLSPLVEQTGTASKRKIVKAKRLLDPNFEYQFNILSSKLIKIVEIDRNGKFLKILNDSNDVDFPIGGWTLECKADNQEPVVYKFHQKLSLKAGKSCT
;
A
#
# COMPACT_ATOMS: atom_id res chain seq x y z
N MET A 1 68.85 66.81 -117.20
CA MET A 1 67.50 66.23 -117.00
C MET A 1 67.49 65.01 -116.07
N CYS A 2 68.59 64.27 -115.87
CA CYS A 2 68.58 63.07 -115.01
C CYS A 2 68.52 63.34 -113.49
N HIS A 3 69.02 64.50 -113.02
CA HIS A 3 69.09 64.81 -111.57
C HIS A 3 67.76 65.27 -110.92
N ASN A 4 66.74 65.60 -111.73
CA ASN A 4 65.39 65.93 -111.20
C ASN A 4 64.56 64.66 -110.97
N ARG A 5 64.72 63.66 -111.84
CA ARG A 5 64.00 62.40 -111.78
C ARG A 5 64.42 61.52 -110.60
N GLU A 6 65.69 61.57 -110.20
CA GLU A 6 66.18 60.89 -108.98
C GLU A 6 65.61 61.53 -107.70
N LYS A 7 65.43 62.86 -107.68
CA LYS A 7 64.83 63.56 -106.54
C LYS A 7 63.32 63.33 -106.44
N GLU A 8 62.63 63.28 -107.56
CA GLU A 8 61.21 62.94 -107.63
C GLU A 8 60.94 61.50 -107.15
N LEU A 9 61.75 60.52 -107.58
CA LEU A 9 61.67 59.14 -107.09
C LEU A 9 61.99 59.02 -105.60
N TYR A 10 62.99 59.77 -105.11
CA TYR A 10 63.31 59.78 -103.68
C TYR A 10 62.20 60.41 -102.82
N VAL A 11 61.54 61.46 -103.32
CA VAL A 11 60.41 62.09 -102.64
C VAL A 11 59.19 61.14 -102.63
N GLU A 12 58.89 60.47 -103.74
CA GLU A 12 57.83 59.45 -103.79
C GLU A 12 58.12 58.26 -102.87
N GLU A 13 59.37 57.80 -102.76
CA GLU A 13 59.77 56.76 -101.81
C GLU A 13 59.65 57.23 -100.36
N VAL A 14 60.04 58.47 -100.05
CA VAL A 14 59.89 59.05 -98.71
C VAL A 14 58.41 59.22 -98.35
N ASP A 15 57.57 59.65 -99.28
CA ASP A 15 56.13 59.81 -99.07
C ASP A 15 55.43 58.45 -98.88
N GLN A 16 55.79 57.43 -99.67
CA GLN A 16 55.31 56.05 -99.47
C GLN A 16 55.77 55.47 -98.12
N ASN A 17 57.02 55.73 -97.71
CA ASN A 17 57.53 55.33 -96.40
C ASN A 17 56.80 56.06 -95.26
N LEU A 18 56.43 57.33 -95.42
CA LEU A 18 55.65 58.06 -94.43
C LEU A 18 54.22 57.53 -94.34
N GLU A 19 53.54 57.29 -95.46
CA GLU A 19 52.19 56.72 -95.49
C GLU A 19 52.13 55.34 -94.83
N THR A 20 53.12 54.48 -95.10
CA THR A 20 53.22 53.16 -94.46
C THR A 20 53.45 53.30 -92.95
N ILE A 21 54.27 54.25 -92.49
CA ILE A 21 54.46 54.51 -91.06
C ILE A 21 53.16 55.01 -90.39
N TYR A 22 52.41 55.91 -91.02
CA TYR A 22 51.13 56.39 -90.46
C TYR A 22 50.04 55.33 -90.48
N SER A 23 49.94 54.56 -91.56
CA SER A 23 49.04 53.41 -91.67
C SER A 23 49.35 52.35 -90.61
N ASN A 24 50.63 52.05 -90.41
CA ASN A 24 51.08 51.11 -89.36
C ASN A 24 50.75 51.63 -87.96
N LYS A 25 50.96 52.92 -87.65
CA LYS A 25 50.58 53.51 -86.35
C LYS A 25 49.07 53.50 -86.11
N LEU A 26 48.28 53.81 -87.13
CA LEU A 26 46.82 53.74 -87.04
C LEU A 26 46.37 52.29 -86.83
N HIS A 27 46.95 51.35 -87.55
CA HIS A 27 46.68 49.93 -87.40
C HIS A 27 47.05 49.44 -85.99
N GLU A 28 48.20 49.86 -85.47
CA GLU A 28 48.67 49.53 -84.12
C GLU A 28 47.71 50.07 -83.06
N HIS A 29 47.29 51.34 -83.14
CA HIS A 29 46.29 51.90 -82.21
C HIS A 29 44.93 51.21 -82.30
N LEU A 30 44.47 50.83 -83.50
CA LEU A 30 43.22 50.08 -83.66
C LEU A 30 43.32 48.66 -83.10
N LEU A 31 44.47 48.00 -83.24
CA LEU A 31 44.73 46.70 -82.63
C LEU A 31 44.79 46.79 -81.11
N GLU A 32 45.40 47.84 -80.56
CA GLU A 32 45.48 48.07 -79.12
C GLU A 32 44.09 48.34 -78.52
N MET A 33 43.31 49.23 -79.13
CA MET A 33 41.89 49.47 -78.76
C MET A 33 41.07 48.17 -78.80
N ARG A 34 41.27 47.34 -79.83
CA ARG A 34 40.59 46.04 -79.92
C ARG A 34 41.00 45.12 -78.78
N ARG A 35 42.29 45.04 -78.46
CA ARG A 35 42.81 44.22 -77.35
C ARG A 35 42.21 44.66 -76.02
N GLU A 36 42.16 45.97 -75.76
CA GLU A 36 41.54 46.51 -74.55
C GLU A 36 40.04 46.15 -74.45
N LEU A 37 39.30 46.26 -75.55
CA LEU A 37 37.90 45.87 -75.58
C LEU A 37 37.73 44.36 -75.33
N GLU A 38 38.58 43.53 -75.92
CA GLU A 38 38.59 42.08 -75.69
C GLU A 38 38.91 41.74 -74.23
N ASP A 39 39.84 42.45 -73.60
CA ASP A 39 40.19 42.30 -72.18
C ASP A 39 39.03 42.71 -71.26
N ILE A 40 38.37 43.85 -71.54
CA ILE A 40 37.20 44.32 -70.78
C ILE A 40 36.04 43.34 -70.92
N ILE A 41 35.75 42.87 -72.14
CA ILE A 41 34.70 41.88 -72.38
C ILE A 41 35.03 40.57 -71.64
N GLY A 42 36.28 40.13 -71.70
CA GLY A 42 36.76 38.94 -71.01
C GLY A 42 36.69 39.06 -69.48
N ALA A 43 36.99 40.25 -68.93
CA ALA A 43 36.87 40.53 -67.50
C ALA A 43 35.40 40.57 -67.05
N ASN A 44 34.54 41.28 -67.78
CA ASN A 44 33.11 41.34 -67.50
C ASN A 44 32.47 39.95 -67.55
N ARG A 45 32.82 39.16 -68.57
CA ARG A 45 32.33 37.78 -68.69
C ARG A 45 32.75 36.93 -67.49
N ARG A 46 34.02 36.98 -67.09
CA ARG A 46 34.52 36.26 -65.91
C ARG A 46 33.80 36.68 -64.63
N GLN A 47 33.60 37.99 -64.43
CA GLN A 47 32.87 38.51 -63.27
C GLN A 47 31.41 38.05 -63.24
N ILE A 48 30.74 38.03 -64.39
CA ILE A 48 29.37 37.54 -64.52
C ILE A 48 29.32 36.03 -64.19
N GLU A 49 30.21 35.23 -64.76
CA GLU A 49 30.31 33.80 -64.49
C GLU A 49 30.60 33.54 -63.00
N GLU A 50 31.51 34.27 -62.39
CA GLU A 50 31.84 34.17 -60.96
C GLU A 50 30.66 34.56 -60.06
N ASN A 51 29.93 35.63 -60.39
CA ASN A 51 28.74 36.04 -59.65
C ASN A 51 27.63 34.98 -59.75
N TYR A 52 27.37 34.44 -60.94
CA TYR A 52 26.38 33.37 -61.10
C TYR A 52 26.81 32.09 -60.41
N ASN A 53 28.08 31.69 -60.50
CA ASN A 53 28.61 30.52 -59.80
C ASN A 53 28.48 30.68 -58.29
N SER A 54 28.87 31.83 -57.74
CA SER A 54 28.69 32.15 -56.32
C SER A 54 27.22 32.14 -55.93
N LYS A 55 26.32 32.69 -56.77
CA LYS A 55 24.88 32.67 -56.48
C LYS A 55 24.31 31.26 -56.49
N LEU A 56 24.72 30.42 -57.44
CA LEU A 56 24.31 29.01 -57.52
C LEU A 56 24.84 28.21 -56.34
N GLU A 57 26.10 28.38 -55.97
CA GLU A 57 26.72 27.71 -54.83
C GLU A 57 26.03 28.12 -53.51
N ASN A 58 25.71 29.40 -53.34
CA ASN A 58 24.97 29.88 -52.17
C ASN A 58 23.56 29.29 -52.11
N LEU A 59 22.83 29.27 -53.23
CA LEU A 59 21.49 28.67 -53.30
C LEU A 59 21.54 27.17 -53.02
N HIS A 60 22.51 26.47 -53.60
CA HIS A 60 22.73 25.05 -53.39
C HIS A 60 23.07 24.76 -51.91
N SER A 61 24.00 25.50 -51.33
CA SER A 61 24.41 25.33 -49.93
C SER A 61 23.27 25.64 -48.96
N SER A 62 22.45 26.68 -49.24
CA SER A 62 21.26 26.98 -48.45
C SER A 62 20.21 25.88 -48.57
N ALA A 63 19.96 25.35 -49.78
CA ALA A 63 19.02 24.26 -50.00
C ALA A 63 19.45 22.98 -49.28
N GLU A 64 20.74 22.62 -49.35
CA GLU A 64 21.30 21.48 -48.62
C GLU A 64 21.18 21.67 -47.11
N CYS A 65 21.49 22.87 -46.59
CA CYS A 65 21.30 23.20 -45.18
C CYS A 65 19.83 23.02 -44.75
N HIS A 66 18.88 23.55 -45.53
CA HIS A 66 17.45 23.36 -45.26
C HIS A 66 17.05 21.88 -45.27
N TYR A 67 17.52 21.11 -46.25
CA TYR A 67 17.25 19.67 -46.33
C TYR A 67 17.75 18.91 -45.09
N GLN A 68 18.98 19.20 -44.63
CA GLN A 68 19.52 18.57 -43.42
C GLN A 68 18.73 18.94 -42.16
N THR A 69 18.33 20.21 -42.02
CA THR A 69 17.48 20.62 -40.88
C THR A 69 16.12 19.93 -40.89
N GLU A 70 15.53 19.72 -42.07
CA GLU A 70 14.25 19.01 -42.21
C GLU A 70 14.40 17.53 -41.81
N LEU A 71 15.51 16.88 -42.20
CA LEU A 71 15.82 15.51 -41.79
C LEU A 71 15.95 15.40 -40.27
N ASP A 72 16.66 16.32 -39.63
CA ASP A 72 16.82 16.30 -38.18
C ASP A 72 15.51 16.57 -37.45
N PHE A 73 14.67 17.47 -37.96
CA PHE A 73 13.32 17.68 -37.44
C PHE A 73 12.47 16.41 -37.56
N LYS A 74 12.54 15.70 -38.70
CA LYS A 74 11.85 14.41 -38.88
C LYS A 74 12.32 13.35 -37.89
N LYS A 75 13.64 13.22 -37.65
CA LYS A 75 14.20 12.30 -36.65
C LYS A 75 13.70 12.64 -35.24
N GLN A 76 13.75 13.92 -34.86
CA GLN A 76 13.25 14.37 -33.55
C GLN A 76 11.76 14.08 -33.38
N MET A 77 10.95 14.32 -34.42
CA MET A 77 9.53 14.01 -34.41
C MET A 77 9.27 12.50 -34.24
N GLN A 78 10.06 11.64 -34.88
CA GLN A 78 9.98 10.19 -34.68
C GLN A 78 10.34 9.79 -33.24
N ILE A 79 11.40 10.37 -32.67
CA ILE A 79 11.79 10.13 -31.28
C ILE A 79 10.68 10.55 -30.31
N LEU A 80 10.05 11.71 -30.54
CA LEU A 80 8.95 12.19 -29.71
C LEU A 80 7.72 11.29 -29.81
N LYS A 81 7.40 10.78 -31.00
CA LYS A 81 6.31 9.80 -31.19
C LYS A 81 6.57 8.51 -30.41
N LEU A 82 7.78 7.95 -30.49
CA LEU A 82 8.14 6.75 -29.72
C LEU A 82 8.10 7.01 -28.20
N LYS A 83 8.54 8.19 -27.75
CA LYS A 83 8.41 8.58 -26.34
C LYS A 83 6.95 8.66 -25.91
N LEU A 84 6.08 9.23 -26.75
CA LEU A 84 4.65 9.31 -26.47
C LEU A 84 4.03 7.90 -26.36
N GLU A 85 4.32 7.00 -27.30
CA GLU A 85 3.87 5.60 -27.27
C GLU A 85 4.34 4.87 -26.00
N ASN A 86 5.60 5.10 -25.60
CA ASN A 86 6.12 4.56 -24.35
C ASN A 86 5.38 5.13 -23.14
N TYR A 87 5.16 6.45 -23.08
CA TYR A 87 4.37 7.06 -21.99
C TYR A 87 2.95 6.50 -21.94
N ASP A 88 2.28 6.34 -23.09
CA ASP A 88 0.93 5.75 -23.17
C ASP A 88 0.92 4.30 -22.67
N SER A 89 1.92 3.49 -23.02
CA SER A 89 2.04 2.12 -22.53
C SER A 89 2.25 2.07 -21.00
N THR A 90 3.08 2.95 -20.44
CA THR A 90 3.32 3.02 -19.00
C THR A 90 2.09 3.53 -18.25
N LYS A 91 1.37 4.48 -18.83
CA LYS A 91 0.10 5.00 -18.30
C LYS A 91 -0.95 3.89 -18.26
N LEU A 92 -1.15 3.15 -19.35
CA LEU A 92 -2.09 2.03 -19.40
C LEU A 92 -1.75 0.94 -18.38
N ASN A 93 -0.46 0.63 -18.21
CA ASN A 93 0.00 -0.32 -17.19
C ASN A 93 -0.29 0.19 -15.76
N ALA A 94 -0.12 1.48 -15.49
CA ALA A 94 -0.45 2.08 -14.20
C ALA A 94 -1.96 2.08 -13.94
N GLU A 95 -2.78 2.43 -14.94
CA GLU A 95 -4.24 2.38 -14.87
C GLU A 95 -4.75 0.95 -14.61
N SER A 96 -4.15 -0.06 -15.26
CA SER A 96 -4.49 -1.48 -15.01
C SER A 96 -4.20 -1.89 -13.57
N LYS A 97 -3.05 -1.48 -13.00
CA LYS A 97 -2.71 -1.74 -11.60
C LYS A 97 -3.66 -1.05 -10.62
N LEU A 98 -4.10 0.18 -10.93
CA LEU A 98 -5.08 0.89 -10.11
C LEU A 98 -6.40 0.13 -10.04
N ILE A 99 -6.88 -0.39 -11.17
CA ILE A 99 -8.10 -1.22 -11.22
C ILE A 99 -7.93 -2.51 -10.41
N GLU A 100 -6.76 -3.15 -10.49
CA GLU A 100 -6.45 -4.36 -9.71
C GLU A 100 -6.49 -4.08 -8.20
N PHE A 101 -5.80 -3.02 -7.73
CA PHE A 101 -5.82 -2.64 -6.32
C PHE A 101 -7.21 -2.22 -5.85
N GLN A 102 -8.00 -1.53 -6.67
CA GLN A 102 -9.40 -1.21 -6.35
C GLN A 102 -10.24 -2.48 -6.13
N ARG A 103 -10.13 -3.47 -7.03
CA ARG A 103 -10.81 -4.77 -6.87
C ARG A 103 -10.35 -5.52 -5.63
N GLU A 104 -9.06 -5.46 -5.30
CA GLU A 104 -8.53 -6.08 -4.10
C GLU A 104 -9.10 -5.43 -2.83
N ILE A 105 -9.20 -4.10 -2.80
CA ILE A 105 -9.84 -3.36 -1.71
C ILE A 105 -11.32 -3.76 -1.57
N GLU A 106 -12.07 -3.84 -2.65
CA GLU A 106 -13.47 -4.30 -2.64
C GLU A 106 -13.60 -5.74 -2.13
N ASN A 107 -12.68 -6.62 -2.53
CA ASN A 107 -12.65 -8.00 -2.05
C ASN A 107 -12.33 -8.10 -0.55
N LEU A 108 -11.36 -7.33 -0.06
CA LEU A 108 -10.99 -7.30 1.36
C LEU A 108 -12.09 -6.68 2.22
N THR A 109 -12.72 -5.60 1.75
CA THR A 109 -13.84 -4.96 2.47
C THR A 109 -15.06 -5.87 2.53
N SER A 110 -15.40 -6.58 1.45
CA SER A 110 -16.49 -7.55 1.45
C SER A 110 -16.21 -8.76 2.36
N LYS A 111 -14.97 -9.27 2.38
CA LYS A 111 -14.54 -10.32 3.33
C LYS A 111 -14.67 -9.86 4.78
N LEU A 112 -14.21 -8.64 5.08
CA LEU A 112 -14.32 -8.06 6.43
C LEU A 112 -15.78 -7.87 6.85
N SER A 113 -16.63 -7.35 5.95
CA SER A 113 -18.06 -7.17 6.19
C SER A 113 -18.76 -8.50 6.51
N LYS A 114 -18.52 -9.54 5.71
CA LYS A 114 -19.04 -10.90 5.96
C LYS A 114 -18.59 -11.44 7.32
N SER A 115 -17.29 -11.32 7.63
CA SER A 115 -16.79 -11.80 8.92
C SER A 115 -17.42 -11.06 10.10
N LYS A 116 -17.61 -9.74 10.01
CA LYS A 116 -18.32 -8.95 11.04
C LYS A 116 -19.76 -9.43 11.22
N GLN A 117 -20.49 -9.59 10.11
CA GLN A 117 -21.86 -10.08 10.13
C GLN A 117 -21.96 -11.47 10.79
N ASP A 118 -21.01 -12.37 10.51
CA ASP A 118 -20.97 -13.70 11.13
C ASP A 118 -20.72 -13.64 12.65
N TYR A 119 -19.84 -12.74 13.10
CA TYR A 119 -19.61 -12.53 14.53
C TYR A 119 -20.84 -11.96 15.22
N ASP A 120 -21.48 -10.95 14.63
CA ASP A 120 -22.70 -10.34 15.17
C ASP A 120 -23.83 -11.36 15.26
N PHE A 121 -24.00 -12.22 14.24
CA PHE A 121 -24.99 -13.30 14.26
C PHE A 121 -24.72 -14.31 15.39
N ARG A 122 -23.46 -14.74 15.57
CA ARG A 122 -23.08 -15.63 16.68
C ARG A 122 -23.29 -14.98 18.05
N LEU A 123 -22.94 -13.70 18.19
CA LEU A 123 -23.12 -12.95 19.42
C LEU A 123 -24.60 -12.84 19.78
N GLN A 124 -25.46 -12.49 18.82
CA GLN A 124 -26.92 -12.44 19.02
C GLN A 124 -27.49 -13.79 19.44
N ASN A 125 -27.02 -14.89 18.83
CA ASN A 125 -27.48 -16.23 19.22
C ASN A 125 -27.06 -16.59 20.65
N SER A 126 -25.83 -16.24 21.05
CA SER A 126 -25.36 -16.43 22.42
C SER A 126 -26.17 -15.57 23.41
N GLN A 127 -26.42 -14.30 23.10
CA GLN A 127 -27.25 -13.40 23.91
C GLN A 127 -28.67 -13.95 24.10
N LYS A 128 -29.31 -14.43 23.02
CA LYS A 128 -30.63 -15.09 23.11
C LYS A 128 -30.61 -16.34 23.98
N MET A 129 -29.53 -17.11 23.96
CA MET A 129 -29.39 -18.29 24.83
C MET A 129 -29.23 -17.90 26.29
N ILE A 130 -28.43 -16.86 26.58
CA ILE A 130 -28.26 -16.32 27.93
C ILE A 130 -29.61 -15.80 28.46
N GLU A 131 -30.35 -15.05 27.65
CA GLU A 131 -31.69 -14.56 28.00
C GLU A 131 -32.65 -15.71 28.33
N LYS A 132 -32.65 -16.79 27.53
CA LYS A 132 -33.44 -17.99 27.83
C LYS A 132 -33.09 -18.62 29.18
N LEU A 133 -31.80 -18.77 29.48
CA LEU A 133 -31.34 -19.32 30.75
C LEU A 133 -31.68 -18.42 31.94
N GLN A 134 -31.56 -17.10 31.77
CA GLN A 134 -31.97 -16.13 32.79
C GLN A 134 -33.47 -16.20 33.07
N ASN A 135 -34.30 -16.32 32.03
CA ASN A 135 -35.75 -16.49 32.19
C ASN A 135 -36.10 -17.78 32.94
N GLN A 136 -35.47 -18.91 32.60
CA GLN A 136 -35.65 -20.17 33.33
C GLN A 136 -35.24 -20.07 34.80
N LEU A 137 -34.13 -19.38 35.09
CA LEU A 137 -33.69 -19.16 36.47
C LEU A 137 -34.70 -18.32 37.26
N ASN A 138 -35.21 -17.24 36.66
CA ASN A 138 -36.22 -16.38 37.28
C ASN A 138 -37.52 -17.15 37.55
N GLU A 139 -37.94 -18.02 36.62
CA GLU A 139 -39.11 -18.88 36.80
C GLU A 139 -38.92 -19.84 37.99
N MET A 140 -37.75 -20.48 38.08
CA MET A 140 -37.43 -21.37 39.21
C MET A 140 -37.42 -20.60 40.54
N LEU A 141 -36.82 -19.41 40.58
CA LEU A 141 -36.83 -18.55 41.78
C LEU A 141 -38.25 -18.18 42.22
N ASN A 142 -39.12 -17.82 41.27
CA ASN A 142 -40.52 -17.50 41.56
C ASN A 142 -41.30 -18.72 42.11
N ASN A 143 -41.06 -19.91 41.54
CA ASN A 143 -41.65 -21.16 42.04
C ASN A 143 -41.18 -21.48 43.47
N TYR A 144 -39.88 -21.28 43.76
CA TYR A 144 -39.35 -21.44 45.11
C TYR A 144 -39.92 -20.44 46.11
N GLU A 145 -40.07 -19.17 45.72
CA GLU A 145 -40.69 -18.14 46.56
C GLU A 145 -42.14 -18.49 46.91
N THR A 146 -42.92 -18.91 45.90
CA THR A 146 -44.30 -19.37 46.09
C THR A 146 -44.38 -20.56 47.04
N LEU A 147 -43.53 -21.58 46.83
CA LEU A 147 -43.48 -22.77 47.69
C LEU A 147 -43.07 -22.42 49.14
N MET A 148 -42.09 -21.54 49.29
CA MET A 148 -41.66 -21.04 50.60
C MET A 148 -42.78 -20.27 51.29
N GLY A 149 -43.53 -19.45 50.56
CA GLY A 149 -44.73 -18.77 51.03
C GLY A 149 -45.76 -19.76 51.61
N SER A 150 -46.08 -20.82 50.85
CA SER A 150 -46.97 -21.90 51.32
C SER A 150 -46.43 -22.63 52.55
N LYS A 151 -45.12 -22.90 52.60
CA LYS A 151 -44.49 -23.53 53.78
C LYS A 151 -44.63 -22.64 55.02
N ILE A 152 -44.36 -21.34 54.89
CA ILE A 152 -44.49 -20.39 56.00
C ILE A 152 -45.96 -20.33 56.48
N GLN A 153 -46.91 -20.34 55.55
CA GLN A 153 -48.34 -20.37 55.88
C GLN A 153 -48.70 -21.62 56.70
N ILE A 154 -48.28 -22.81 56.25
CA ILE A 154 -48.52 -24.06 56.98
C ILE A 154 -47.84 -24.05 58.36
N CYS A 155 -46.61 -23.52 58.47
CA CYS A 155 -45.94 -23.40 59.77
C CYS A 155 -46.74 -22.53 60.76
N LYS A 156 -47.34 -21.43 60.27
CA LYS A 156 -48.22 -20.58 61.09
C LYS A 156 -49.50 -21.31 61.52
N GLU A 157 -50.11 -22.08 60.63
CA GLU A 157 -51.31 -22.88 60.95
C GLU A 157 -50.99 -23.95 62.01
N ILE A 158 -49.86 -24.65 61.88
CA ILE A 158 -49.40 -25.61 62.89
C ILE A 158 -49.17 -24.92 64.24
N GLU A 159 -48.53 -23.75 64.26
CA GLU A 159 -48.31 -22.98 65.49
C GLU A 159 -49.62 -22.56 66.15
N GLN A 160 -50.62 -22.16 65.34
CA GLN A 160 -51.96 -21.85 65.84
C GLN A 160 -52.63 -23.09 66.45
N PHE A 161 -52.56 -24.24 65.76
CA PHE A 161 -53.10 -25.51 66.26
C PHE A 161 -52.42 -25.95 67.57
N GLN A 162 -51.10 -25.79 67.68
CA GLN A 162 -50.35 -26.07 68.91
C GLN A 162 -50.81 -25.17 70.08
N LYS A 163 -50.95 -23.86 69.86
CA LYS A 163 -51.43 -22.92 70.90
C LYS A 163 -52.84 -23.25 71.38
N MET A 164 -53.72 -23.67 70.47
CA MET A 164 -55.08 -24.10 70.81
C MET A 164 -55.06 -25.38 71.66
N LEU A 165 -54.24 -26.36 71.28
CA LEU A 165 -54.04 -27.59 72.04
C LEU A 165 -53.44 -27.32 73.42
N GLU A 166 -52.42 -26.46 73.54
CA GLU A 166 -51.87 -26.05 74.84
C GLU A 166 -52.92 -25.37 75.73
N GLY A 167 -53.86 -24.62 75.13
CA GLY A 167 -55.01 -24.06 75.83
C GLY A 167 -55.95 -25.13 76.36
N GLU A 168 -56.25 -26.15 75.56
CA GLU A 168 -57.07 -27.30 75.96
C GLU A 168 -56.39 -28.19 77.02
N GLU A 169 -55.09 -28.48 76.86
CA GLU A 169 -54.30 -29.25 77.84
C GLU A 169 -54.26 -28.57 79.21
N LYS A 170 -54.14 -27.23 79.23
CA LYS A 170 -54.24 -26.43 80.47
C LYS A 170 -55.63 -26.49 81.10
N ARG A 171 -56.71 -26.58 80.31
CA ARG A 171 -58.09 -26.76 80.82
C ARG A 171 -58.33 -28.18 81.35
N LEU A 172 -57.67 -29.16 80.75
CA LEU A 172 -57.83 -30.59 81.05
C LEU A 172 -56.78 -31.13 82.06
N CYS A 173 -55.86 -30.30 82.56
CA CYS A 173 -54.78 -30.67 83.49
C CYS A 173 -53.90 -31.84 83.01
N LEU A 174 -53.75 -32.02 81.68
CA LEU A 174 -52.86 -33.02 81.09
C LEU A 174 -51.44 -32.46 81.05
N SER A 175 -50.84 -32.23 82.23
CA SER A 175 -49.41 -31.94 82.33
C SER A 175 -48.65 -33.24 82.07
N PRO A 176 -47.76 -33.34 81.06
CA PRO A 176 -46.96 -34.54 80.89
C PRO A 176 -45.85 -34.56 81.95
N LEU A 177 -46.01 -35.43 82.95
CA LEU A 177 -44.89 -35.89 83.75
C LEU A 177 -44.05 -36.82 82.87
N VAL A 178 -42.84 -36.40 82.55
CA VAL A 178 -41.85 -37.17 81.79
C VAL A 178 -41.47 -38.42 82.57
N GLU A 179 -41.69 -39.61 82.00
CA GLU A 179 -40.92 -40.80 82.36
C GLU A 179 -40.41 -41.56 81.13
N GLN A 180 -39.15 -41.96 81.27
CA GLN A 180 -38.23 -42.43 80.26
C GLN A 180 -38.47 -43.91 79.98
N THR A 181 -38.50 -44.33 78.71
CA THR A 181 -37.99 -45.66 78.30
C THR A 181 -37.44 -45.57 76.88
N GLY A 182 -36.35 -46.31 76.65
CA GLY A 182 -35.37 -46.03 75.62
C GLY A 182 -35.74 -46.47 74.20
N THR A 183 -35.08 -45.83 73.24
CA THR A 183 -34.16 -46.44 72.24
C THR A 183 -33.91 -45.43 71.12
N ALA A 184 -33.10 -44.42 71.42
CA ALA A 184 -32.65 -43.45 70.42
C ALA A 184 -31.58 -44.09 69.53
N SER A 185 -32.00 -44.60 68.38
CA SER A 185 -31.13 -45.01 67.27
C SER A 185 -30.29 -43.82 66.80
N LYS A 186 -29.00 -43.82 67.15
CA LYS A 186 -28.01 -42.84 66.69
C LYS A 186 -27.79 -43.01 65.18
N ARG A 187 -28.62 -42.36 64.36
CA ARG A 187 -28.23 -42.07 62.96
C ARG A 187 -27.25 -40.90 62.98
N LYS A 188 -25.97 -41.21 62.79
CA LYS A 188 -24.94 -40.21 62.46
C LYS A 188 -25.36 -39.49 61.18
N ILE A 189 -25.86 -38.27 61.33
CA ILE A 189 -25.94 -37.32 60.22
C ILE A 189 -24.49 -36.92 59.90
N VAL A 190 -23.97 -37.49 58.82
CA VAL A 190 -22.75 -37.01 58.17
C VAL A 190 -23.08 -35.62 57.65
N LYS A 191 -22.65 -34.58 58.38
CA LYS A 191 -22.53 -33.23 57.84
C LYS A 191 -21.50 -33.32 56.72
N ALA A 192 -21.96 -33.55 55.50
CA ALA A 192 -21.22 -33.26 54.29
C ALA A 192 -20.88 -31.76 54.34
N LYS A 193 -19.67 -31.46 54.79
CA LYS A 193 -19.01 -30.21 54.41
C LYS A 193 -19.11 -30.16 52.90
N ARG A 194 -19.75 -29.11 52.37
CA ARG A 194 -19.48 -28.67 51.00
C ARG A 194 -17.98 -28.43 50.93
N LEU A 195 -17.22 -29.44 50.52
CA LEU A 195 -15.91 -29.21 49.95
C LEU A 195 -16.21 -28.36 48.72
N LEU A 196 -15.75 -27.12 48.75
CA LEU A 196 -15.50 -26.41 47.51
C LEU A 196 -14.53 -27.31 46.74
N ASP A 197 -14.93 -27.72 45.53
CA ASP A 197 -14.00 -28.29 44.56
C ASP A 197 -12.77 -27.37 44.47
N PRO A 198 -11.55 -27.86 44.67
CA PRO A 198 -10.34 -27.06 44.50
C PRO A 198 -9.97 -26.87 43.02
N ASN A 199 -10.80 -27.33 42.07
CA ASN A 199 -10.63 -27.04 40.66
C ASN A 199 -11.26 -25.70 40.29
N PHE A 200 -10.77 -24.63 40.93
CA PHE A 200 -10.78 -23.31 40.31
C PHE A 200 -9.67 -23.31 39.25
N GLU A 201 -9.95 -23.94 38.12
CA GLU A 201 -9.17 -23.71 36.90
C GLU A 201 -9.50 -22.30 36.43
N TYR A 202 -8.56 -21.38 36.62
CA TYR A 202 -8.57 -20.10 35.94
C TYR A 202 -8.45 -20.39 34.43
N GLN A 203 -9.59 -20.47 33.75
CA GLN A 203 -9.61 -20.41 32.28
C GLN A 203 -9.37 -18.95 31.89
N PHE A 204 -8.10 -18.64 31.64
CA PHE A 204 -7.73 -17.39 30.99
C PHE A 204 -8.23 -17.44 29.54
N ASN A 205 -9.19 -16.58 29.19
CA ASN A 205 -9.51 -16.30 27.80
C ASN A 205 -8.35 -15.50 27.19
N ILE A 206 -7.36 -16.23 26.69
CA ILE A 206 -6.22 -15.68 25.96
C ILE A 206 -6.74 -15.29 24.58
N LEU A 207 -6.66 -14.00 24.23
CA LEU A 207 -6.79 -13.49 22.86
C LEU A 207 -5.60 -14.02 22.04
N SER A 208 -5.67 -15.31 21.71
CA SER A 208 -4.64 -16.01 20.97
C SER A 208 -4.77 -15.66 19.50
N SER A 209 -3.77 -14.93 18.99
CA SER A 209 -3.32 -15.10 17.61
C SER A 209 -3.17 -16.60 17.37
N LYS A 210 -3.81 -17.15 16.32
CA LYS A 210 -3.95 -18.59 15.99
C LYS A 210 -2.68 -19.47 16.10
N LEU A 211 -1.51 -18.88 16.31
CA LEU A 211 -0.21 -19.55 16.32
C LEU A 211 0.48 -19.53 17.69
N ILE A 212 0.14 -18.64 18.63
CA ILE A 212 0.82 -18.53 19.93
C ILE A 212 -0.18 -18.56 21.07
N LYS A 213 0.07 -19.45 22.04
CA LYS A 213 -0.71 -19.63 23.25
C LYS A 213 0.13 -19.30 24.49
N ILE A 214 -0.49 -18.69 25.49
CA ILE A 214 0.09 -18.55 26.83
C ILE A 214 -0.25 -19.83 27.59
N VAL A 215 0.76 -20.55 28.05
CA VAL A 215 0.59 -21.86 28.70
C VAL A 215 0.59 -21.72 30.21
N GLU A 216 1.43 -20.84 30.74
CA GLU A 216 1.64 -20.73 32.18
C GLU A 216 1.98 -19.30 32.56
N ILE A 217 1.39 -18.83 33.65
CA ILE A 217 1.67 -17.53 34.26
C ILE A 217 1.95 -17.80 35.73
N ASP A 218 3.11 -17.36 36.23
CA ASP A 218 3.42 -17.49 37.66
C ASP A 218 2.47 -16.62 38.51
N ARG A 219 2.10 -17.10 39.69
CA ARG A 219 1.18 -16.41 40.62
C ARG A 219 1.70 -15.04 41.09
N ASN A 220 3.02 -14.84 41.00
CA ASN A 220 3.68 -13.60 41.37
C ASN A 220 4.08 -12.73 40.15
N GLY A 221 3.73 -13.14 38.94
CA GLY A 221 4.10 -12.42 37.71
C GLY A 221 5.61 -12.30 37.52
N LYS A 222 6.39 -13.32 37.89
CA LYS A 222 7.85 -13.35 37.69
C LYS A 222 8.27 -13.96 36.35
N PHE A 223 7.48 -14.89 35.83
CA PHE A 223 7.72 -15.50 34.53
C PHE A 223 6.40 -15.82 33.84
N LEU A 224 6.45 -15.89 32.51
CA LEU A 224 5.32 -16.26 31.66
C LEU A 224 5.82 -17.18 30.56
N LYS A 225 5.13 -18.31 30.36
CA LYS A 225 5.48 -19.30 29.34
C LYS A 225 4.55 -19.19 28.15
N ILE A 226 5.13 -18.95 26.97
CA ILE A 226 4.45 -18.96 25.68
C ILE A 226 4.79 -20.22 24.89
N LEU A 227 3.85 -20.71 24.08
CA LEU A 227 3.97 -21.87 23.22
C LEU A 227 3.55 -21.53 21.80
N ASN A 228 4.38 -21.94 20.83
CA ASN A 228 4.00 -21.92 19.42
C ASN A 228 3.17 -23.17 19.13
N ASP A 229 1.89 -22.96 18.80
CA ASP A 229 0.89 -23.98 18.48
C ASP A 229 0.88 -24.36 16.99
N SER A 230 1.85 -23.86 16.21
CA SER A 230 2.05 -24.28 14.83
C SER A 230 2.70 -25.66 14.76
N ASN A 231 2.35 -26.42 13.72
CA ASN A 231 2.97 -27.73 13.46
C ASN A 231 4.30 -27.62 12.70
N ASP A 232 4.41 -26.69 11.75
CA ASP A 232 5.55 -26.64 10.81
C ASP A 232 6.16 -25.24 10.60
N VAL A 233 5.66 -24.21 11.31
CA VAL A 233 6.04 -22.82 11.05
C VAL A 233 6.70 -22.18 12.26
N ASP A 234 7.99 -21.89 12.16
CA ASP A 234 8.70 -21.08 13.15
C ASP A 234 8.13 -19.67 13.19
N PHE A 235 7.90 -19.16 14.41
CA PHE A 235 7.27 -17.86 14.59
C PHE A 235 8.27 -16.84 15.14
N PRO A 236 8.59 -15.75 14.40
CA PRO A 236 9.50 -14.73 14.88
C PRO A 236 8.81 -13.89 15.98
N ILE A 237 9.30 -14.03 17.21
CA ILE A 237 8.89 -13.24 18.39
C ILE A 237 9.95 -12.18 18.76
N GLY A 238 10.87 -11.90 17.84
CA GLY A 238 11.97 -10.98 18.04
C GLY A 238 11.47 -9.56 18.33
N GLY A 239 11.92 -8.98 19.44
CA GLY A 239 11.56 -7.61 19.84
C GLY A 239 10.14 -7.48 20.39
N TRP A 240 9.44 -8.58 20.64
CA TRP A 240 8.12 -8.56 21.24
C TRP A 240 8.18 -8.13 22.70
N THR A 241 7.12 -7.47 23.16
CA THR A 241 6.90 -7.13 24.56
C THR A 241 5.54 -7.65 24.99
N LEU A 242 5.50 -8.46 26.04
CA LEU A 242 4.27 -8.92 26.66
C LEU A 242 4.01 -8.12 27.93
N GLU A 243 2.82 -7.54 28.02
CA GLU A 243 2.38 -6.76 29.17
C GLU A 243 1.30 -7.55 29.92
N CYS A 244 1.59 -7.89 31.18
CA CYS A 244 0.65 -8.57 32.06
C CYS A 244 0.05 -7.54 33.02
N LYS A 245 -1.25 -7.27 32.89
CA LYS A 245 -1.98 -6.34 33.76
C LYS A 245 -2.97 -7.13 34.61
N ALA A 246 -2.80 -7.09 35.92
CA ALA A 246 -3.81 -7.53 36.88
C ALA A 246 -4.67 -6.33 37.29
N ASP A 247 -5.94 -6.55 37.63
CA ASP A 247 -6.96 -5.49 37.83
C ASP A 247 -6.58 -4.39 38.84
N ASN A 248 -5.57 -4.60 39.70
CA ASN A 248 -5.14 -3.66 40.74
C ASN A 248 -3.60 -3.52 40.91
N GLN A 249 -2.77 -3.85 39.91
CA GLN A 249 -1.31 -3.70 39.99
C GLN A 249 -0.70 -3.03 38.75
N GLU A 250 0.50 -2.46 38.91
CA GLU A 250 1.28 -1.95 37.79
C GLU A 250 1.61 -3.08 36.80
N PRO A 251 1.54 -2.80 35.48
CA PRO A 251 1.75 -3.83 34.48
C PRO A 251 3.20 -4.35 34.47
N VAL A 252 3.35 -5.67 34.46
CA VAL A 252 4.67 -6.31 34.33
C VAL A 252 4.98 -6.54 32.86
N VAL A 253 6.12 -6.03 32.40
CA VAL A 253 6.54 -6.11 30.99
C VAL A 253 7.68 -7.10 30.79
N TYR A 254 7.45 -8.11 29.95
CA TYR A 254 8.44 -9.09 29.51
C TYR A 254 8.93 -8.75 28.11
N LYS A 255 10.26 -8.69 27.92
CA LYS A 255 10.87 -8.33 26.64
C LYS A 255 11.64 -9.52 26.06
N PHE A 256 11.36 -9.85 24.80
CA PHE A 256 12.09 -10.89 24.08
C PHE A 256 13.30 -10.31 23.36
N HIS A 257 14.35 -11.12 23.25
CA HIS A 257 15.56 -10.75 22.52
C HIS A 257 15.22 -10.46 21.04
N GLN A 258 15.88 -9.46 20.44
CA GLN A 258 15.53 -8.92 19.12
C GLN A 258 15.55 -9.94 17.96
N LYS A 259 16.28 -11.04 18.12
CA LYS A 259 16.46 -12.08 17.09
C LYS A 259 15.81 -13.43 17.44
N LEU A 260 14.88 -13.44 18.40
CA LEU A 260 14.28 -14.69 18.87
C LEU A 260 13.21 -15.20 17.90
N SER A 261 13.34 -16.45 17.46
CA SER A 261 12.33 -17.18 16.70
C SER A 261 11.91 -18.42 17.48
N LEU A 262 10.62 -18.53 17.77
CA LEU A 262 10.05 -19.65 18.51
C LEU A 262 9.71 -20.77 17.54
N LYS A 263 10.44 -21.88 17.62
CA LYS A 263 10.24 -23.03 16.73
C LYS A 263 8.85 -23.64 16.88
N ALA A 264 8.35 -24.26 15.82
CA ALA A 264 7.08 -25.00 15.83
C ALA A 264 7.01 -26.00 17.00
N GLY A 265 5.89 -26.02 17.73
CA GLY A 265 5.68 -26.88 18.90
C GLY A 265 6.59 -26.63 20.11
N LYS A 266 7.41 -25.56 20.11
CA LYS A 266 8.31 -25.23 21.24
C LYS A 266 7.72 -24.13 22.13
N SER A 267 8.19 -24.10 23.37
CA SER A 267 7.83 -23.08 24.36
C SER A 267 9.03 -22.23 24.78
N CYS A 268 8.76 -20.99 25.18
CA CYS A 268 9.72 -20.03 25.72
C CYS A 268 9.18 -19.46 27.03
N THR A 269 10.06 -19.27 28.02
CA THR A 269 9.81 -18.67 29.33
C THR A 269 10.62 -17.40 29.50
#